data_AF-N9N4W5-F1
#
_entry.id   AF-N9N4W5-F1
#
_cell.length_a   1.000
_cell.length_b   1.000
_cell.length_c   1.000
_cell.angle_alpha   90.00
_cell.angle_beta   90.00
_cell.angle_gamma   90.00
#
_symmetry.space_group_name_H-M   'P 1'
#
loop_
_entity.id
_entity.type
_entity.pdbx_description
1 polymer ?
#
loop_
_entity_poly.entity_id
_entity_poly.type
_entity_poly.pdbx_seq_one_letter_code
_entity_poly.pdbx_strand_id
1 'polypeptide(L)'
;MNTELSLEKQEQKEILPFSPKNLWMLFFQPKTFFSLPASYHHRSIMIAAYLIGVFSVMDRVDQKLLQAEFGNRTSLMLDITDAWWSYWLLVLGLGTISAVIVWLIHGWWYKKRLQFSGAKDADPQLARHIWALQSLVTALPVIIVTILQTLMYSSYLDAYQNSSILNLVVIPFIFWSCWVSYRAATSVFNTNGWAKFWFLAFPITFYVLAMGLLTALMANA
;
A
#
# COMPACT_ATOMS: atom_id res chain seq x y z
N MET A 1 23.49 -32.41 -28.99
CA MET A 1 23.06 -30.99 -29.07
C MET A 1 21.74 -30.80 -28.31
N ASN A 2 21.71 -31.09 -27.01
CA ASN A 2 20.54 -30.89 -26.12
C ASN A 2 20.91 -30.69 -24.64
N THR A 3 22.21 -30.64 -24.31
CA THR A 3 22.68 -30.58 -22.91
C THR A 3 23.02 -29.16 -22.45
N GLU A 4 23.09 -28.20 -23.38
CA GLU A 4 23.38 -26.79 -23.06
C GLU A 4 22.11 -25.98 -22.73
N LEU A 5 20.94 -26.39 -23.25
CA LEU A 5 19.67 -25.71 -22.97
C LEU A 5 19.14 -25.95 -21.54
N SER A 6 19.67 -26.95 -20.83
CA SER A 6 19.26 -27.30 -19.46
C SER A 6 20.08 -26.60 -18.38
N LEU A 7 21.23 -25.99 -18.71
CA LEU A 7 22.10 -25.29 -17.75
C LEU A 7 21.85 -23.78 -17.68
N GLU A 8 21.26 -23.17 -18.71
CA GLU A 8 20.79 -21.77 -18.66
C GLU A 8 19.52 -21.58 -17.83
N LYS A 9 18.85 -22.68 -17.48
CA LYS A 9 17.89 -22.73 -16.37
C LYS A 9 18.65 -22.77 -15.03
N GLN A 10 19.70 -21.97 -14.89
CA GLN A 10 20.17 -21.56 -13.57
C GLN A 10 18.95 -21.04 -12.84
N GLU A 11 18.56 -21.72 -11.76
CA GLU A 11 17.46 -21.35 -10.88
C GLU A 11 17.51 -19.83 -10.66
N GLN A 12 16.68 -19.10 -11.38
CA GLN A 12 16.56 -17.67 -11.21
C GLN A 12 15.82 -17.52 -9.89
N LYS A 13 16.60 -17.53 -8.81
CA LYS A 13 16.11 -17.74 -7.45
C LYS A 13 15.03 -16.69 -7.18
N GLU A 14 13.79 -17.18 -7.11
CA GLU A 14 12.65 -16.31 -6.93
C GLU A 14 12.85 -15.48 -5.66
N ILE A 15 12.57 -14.19 -5.77
CA ILE A 15 12.60 -13.30 -4.62
C ILE A 15 11.41 -13.67 -3.76
N LEU A 16 11.66 -13.85 -2.46
CA LEU A 16 10.64 -13.99 -1.42
C LEU A 16 10.47 -12.63 -0.72
N PRO A 17 9.53 -11.76 -1.15
CA PRO A 17 9.32 -10.42 -0.58
C PRO A 17 9.21 -10.41 0.94
N PHE A 18 8.52 -11.40 1.52
CA PHE A 18 8.25 -11.48 2.95
C PHE A 18 9.39 -12.10 3.79
N SER A 19 10.50 -12.53 3.17
CA SER A 19 11.66 -12.91 3.97
C SER A 19 12.20 -11.67 4.72
N PRO A 20 12.65 -11.80 5.99
CA PRO A 20 13.04 -10.63 6.79
C PRO A 20 14.05 -9.71 6.11
N LYS A 21 15.04 -10.30 5.42
CA LYS A 21 16.04 -9.56 4.63
C LYS A 21 15.40 -8.74 3.51
N ASN A 22 14.48 -9.34 2.75
CA ASN A 22 13.85 -8.68 1.61
C ASN A 22 12.82 -7.63 2.04
N LEU A 23 12.09 -7.86 3.14
CA LEU A 23 11.24 -6.83 3.75
C LEU A 23 12.09 -5.64 4.19
N TRP A 24 13.20 -5.89 4.88
CA TRP A 24 14.13 -4.82 5.26
C TRP A 24 14.63 -4.04 4.05
N MET A 25 15.01 -4.73 2.97
CA MET A 25 15.45 -4.08 1.74
C MET A 25 14.31 -3.30 1.07
N LEU A 26 13.09 -3.83 1.01
CA LEU A 26 11.93 -3.13 0.45
C LEU A 26 11.66 -1.82 1.20
N PHE A 27 11.69 -1.86 2.53
CA PHE A 27 11.43 -0.69 3.37
C PHE A 27 12.59 0.29 3.37
N PHE A 28 13.83 -0.13 3.58
CA PHE A 28 14.93 0.80 3.87
C PHE A 28 15.93 0.95 2.71
N GLN A 29 15.91 0.03 1.74
CA GLN A 29 16.83 0.04 0.59
C GLN A 29 16.08 -0.23 -0.73
N PRO A 30 15.01 0.53 -1.04
CA PRO A 30 14.09 0.21 -2.13
C PRO A 30 14.79 0.11 -3.48
N LYS A 31 15.81 0.96 -3.74
CA LYS A 31 16.61 0.87 -4.97
C LYS A 31 17.23 -0.51 -5.13
N THR A 32 17.86 -1.02 -4.08
CA THR A 32 18.55 -2.31 -4.08
C THR A 32 17.56 -3.44 -4.27
N PHE A 33 16.42 -3.40 -3.57
CA PHE A 33 15.36 -4.40 -3.70
C PHE A 33 14.81 -4.48 -5.14
N PHE A 34 14.49 -3.34 -5.73
CA PHE A 34 13.89 -3.26 -7.07
C PHE A 34 14.89 -3.40 -8.22
N SER A 35 16.19 -3.38 -7.95
CA SER A 35 17.23 -3.70 -8.93
C SER A 35 17.55 -5.20 -9.01
N LEU A 36 17.01 -6.01 -8.11
CA LEU A 36 17.09 -7.47 -8.22
C LEU A 36 16.26 -7.97 -9.41
N PRO A 37 16.56 -9.16 -9.96
CA PRO A 37 15.77 -9.74 -11.06
C PRO A 37 14.29 -9.79 -10.71
N ALA A 38 13.42 -9.33 -11.61
CA ALA A 38 11.98 -9.18 -11.39
C ALA A 38 11.20 -10.52 -11.41
N SER A 39 11.75 -11.56 -10.78
CA SER A 39 11.13 -12.86 -10.57
C SER A 39 10.70 -12.96 -9.10
N TYR A 40 9.41 -12.71 -8.83
CA TYR A 40 8.85 -12.72 -7.48
C TYR A 40 8.00 -13.97 -7.25
N HIS A 41 8.17 -14.60 -6.08
CA HIS A 41 7.39 -15.77 -5.71
C HIS A 41 5.89 -15.46 -5.71
N HIS A 42 5.11 -16.22 -6.47
CA HIS A 42 3.71 -15.94 -6.78
C HIS A 42 2.84 -15.78 -5.52
N ARG A 43 2.97 -16.68 -4.53
CA ARG A 43 2.16 -16.59 -3.30
C ARG A 43 2.47 -15.33 -2.50
N SER A 44 3.71 -14.85 -2.54
CA SER A 44 4.08 -13.60 -1.86
C SER A 44 3.37 -12.42 -2.51
N ILE A 45 3.28 -12.39 -3.84
CA ILE A 45 2.53 -11.34 -4.53
C ILE A 45 1.03 -11.39 -4.20
N MET A 46 0.45 -12.60 -4.10
CA MET A 46 -0.95 -12.76 -3.69
C MET A 46 -1.20 -12.26 -2.26
N ILE A 47 -0.31 -12.60 -1.31
CA ILE A 47 -0.39 -12.10 0.06
C ILE A 47 -0.27 -10.58 0.08
N ALA A 48 0.65 -10.01 -0.71
CA ALA A 48 0.80 -8.57 -0.80
C ALA A 48 -0.48 -7.88 -1.32
N ALA A 49 -1.07 -8.43 -2.40
CA ALA A 49 -2.33 -7.95 -2.95
C ALA A 49 -3.47 -8.01 -1.91
N TYR A 50 -3.57 -9.12 -1.17
CA TYR A 50 -4.56 -9.28 -0.11
C TYR A 50 -4.40 -8.24 1.01
N LEU A 51 -3.18 -8.05 1.52
CA LEU A 51 -2.90 -7.06 2.57
C LEU A 51 -3.24 -5.63 2.12
N ILE A 52 -3.00 -5.30 0.86
CA ILE A 52 -3.41 -4.00 0.30
C ILE A 52 -4.93 -3.91 0.18
N GLY A 53 -5.61 -5.00 -0.18
CA GLY A 53 -7.06 -5.07 -0.18
C GLY A 53 -7.65 -4.80 1.21
N VAL A 54 -7.11 -5.46 2.24
CA VAL A 54 -7.45 -5.21 3.66
C VAL A 54 -7.23 -3.74 4.00
N PHE A 55 -6.02 -3.22 3.73
CA PHE A 55 -5.68 -1.81 3.96
C PHE A 55 -6.66 -0.84 3.28
N SER A 56 -7.08 -1.13 2.05
CA SER A 56 -8.06 -0.30 1.34
C SER A 56 -9.45 -0.33 1.98
N VAL A 57 -9.85 -1.43 2.63
CA VAL A 57 -11.11 -1.46 3.40
C VAL A 57 -10.97 -0.68 4.69
N MET A 58 -9.82 -0.78 5.37
CA MET A 58 -9.52 0.03 6.57
C MET A 58 -9.61 1.52 6.26
N ASP A 59 -8.95 1.99 5.20
CA ASP A 59 -9.02 3.38 4.74
C ASP A 59 -10.47 3.81 4.42
N ARG A 60 -11.28 2.90 3.87
CA ARG A 60 -12.70 3.18 3.63
C ARG A 60 -13.52 3.32 4.92
N VAL A 61 -13.20 2.54 5.95
CA VAL A 61 -13.82 2.68 7.28
C VAL A 61 -13.44 4.04 7.88
N ASP A 62 -12.16 4.42 7.83
CA ASP A 62 -11.67 5.71 8.35
C ASP A 62 -12.31 6.90 7.65
N GLN A 63 -12.39 6.87 6.31
CA GLN A 63 -13.09 7.90 5.54
C GLN A 63 -14.56 8.04 5.94
N LYS A 64 -15.21 6.92 6.29
CA LYS A 64 -16.63 6.91 6.70
C LYS A 64 -16.81 7.41 8.12
N LEU A 65 -15.90 7.07 9.03
CA LEU A 65 -15.88 7.65 10.38
C LEU A 65 -15.67 9.15 10.32
N LEU A 66 -14.68 9.61 9.56
CA LEU A 66 -14.40 11.03 9.34
C LEU A 66 -15.59 11.77 8.73
N GLN A 67 -16.22 11.21 7.68
CA GLN A 67 -17.46 11.78 7.11
C GLN A 67 -18.59 11.90 8.14
N ALA A 68 -18.65 10.95 9.06
CA ALA A 68 -19.67 10.91 10.11
C ALA A 68 -19.37 11.85 11.28
N GLU A 69 -18.21 12.50 11.34
CA GLU A 69 -17.95 13.63 12.23
C GLU A 69 -18.58 14.92 11.71
N PHE A 70 -18.66 15.08 10.38
CA PHE A 70 -19.25 16.26 9.73
C PHE A 70 -20.73 16.09 9.32
N GLY A 71 -21.34 14.94 9.61
CA GLY A 71 -22.72 14.61 9.24
C GLY A 71 -23.36 13.61 10.20
N ASN A 72 -24.52 13.04 9.86
CA ASN A 72 -25.14 12.03 10.71
C ASN A 72 -24.41 10.68 10.63
N ARG A 73 -24.01 10.15 11.78
CA ARG A 73 -23.47 8.80 11.94
C ARG A 73 -24.54 7.76 11.56
N THR A 74 -24.26 6.91 10.58
CA THR A 74 -25.12 5.76 10.27
C THR A 74 -24.94 4.68 11.34
N SER A 75 -26.05 4.14 11.86
CA SER A 75 -26.04 3.12 12.93
C SER A 75 -25.16 1.91 12.60
N LEU A 76 -25.21 1.43 11.35
CA LEU A 76 -24.43 0.27 10.89
C LEU A 76 -22.91 0.47 11.01
N MET A 77 -22.37 1.69 10.80
CA MET A 77 -20.93 1.92 10.95
C MET A 77 -20.51 1.98 12.41
N LEU A 78 -21.39 2.45 13.30
CA LEU A 78 -21.16 2.40 14.74
C LEU A 78 -21.12 0.94 15.22
N ASP A 79 -22.11 0.13 14.84
CA ASP A 79 -22.19 -1.28 15.25
C ASP A 79 -20.94 -2.10 14.82
N ILE A 80 -20.39 -1.79 13.64
CA ILE A 80 -19.19 -2.46 13.13
C ILE A 80 -17.93 -2.02 13.88
N THR A 81 -17.82 -0.73 14.21
CA THR A 81 -16.61 -0.16 14.81
C THR A 81 -16.59 -0.26 16.34
N ASP A 82 -17.73 -0.56 16.96
CA ASP A 82 -17.87 -0.74 18.41
C ASP A 82 -17.38 -2.11 18.91
N ALA A 83 -17.09 -3.06 18.01
CA ALA A 83 -16.50 -4.35 18.36
C ALA A 83 -15.37 -4.73 17.42
N TRP A 84 -14.19 -5.04 17.99
CA TRP A 84 -13.01 -5.47 17.22
C TRP A 84 -13.28 -6.67 16.33
N TRP A 85 -14.05 -7.65 16.81
CA TRP A 85 -14.39 -8.83 16.02
C TRP A 85 -15.19 -8.46 14.77
N SER A 86 -16.19 -7.58 14.90
CA SER A 86 -16.99 -7.08 13.77
C SER A 86 -16.13 -6.32 12.77
N TYR A 87 -15.25 -5.45 13.28
CA TYR A 87 -14.28 -4.72 12.46
C TYR A 87 -13.35 -5.67 11.68
N TRP A 88 -12.71 -6.64 12.36
CA TRP A 88 -11.80 -7.60 11.74
C TRP A 88 -12.49 -8.49 10.71
N LEU A 89 -13.71 -8.98 11.01
CA LEU A 89 -14.51 -9.72 10.04
C LEU A 89 -14.78 -8.91 8.77
N LEU A 90 -15.12 -7.63 8.93
CA LEU A 90 -15.36 -6.74 7.80
C LEU A 90 -14.09 -6.52 6.98
N VAL A 91 -12.99 -6.10 7.59
CA VAL A 91 -11.78 -5.72 6.83
C VAL A 91 -11.07 -6.94 6.22
N LEU A 92 -11.06 -8.08 6.90
CA LEU A 92 -10.48 -9.32 6.38
C LEU A 92 -11.37 -9.98 5.33
N GLY A 93 -12.69 -9.95 5.53
CA GLY A 93 -13.67 -10.51 4.61
C GLY A 93 -13.77 -9.70 3.31
N LEU A 94 -14.11 -8.42 3.41
CA LEU A 94 -14.18 -7.52 2.26
C LEU A 94 -12.80 -7.23 1.65
N GLY A 95 -11.73 -7.41 2.42
CA GLY A 95 -10.35 -7.27 1.94
C GLY A 95 -10.03 -8.15 0.74
N THR A 96 -10.62 -9.35 0.65
CA THR A 96 -10.44 -10.24 -0.50
C THR A 96 -11.04 -9.66 -1.78
N ILE A 97 -12.28 -9.16 -1.71
CA ILE A 97 -12.97 -8.54 -2.85
C ILE A 97 -12.27 -7.25 -3.25
N SER A 98 -11.92 -6.44 -2.24
CA SER A 98 -11.16 -5.20 -2.39
C SER A 98 -9.82 -5.46 -3.08
N ALA A 99 -9.09 -6.51 -2.71
CA ALA A 99 -7.79 -6.85 -3.29
C ALA A 99 -7.85 -6.96 -4.81
N VAL A 100 -8.87 -7.63 -5.36
CA VAL A 100 -9.05 -7.77 -6.82
C VAL A 100 -9.30 -6.42 -7.48
N ILE A 101 -10.20 -5.62 -6.91
CA ILE A 101 -10.58 -4.31 -7.45
C ILE A 101 -9.37 -3.37 -7.44
N VAL A 102 -8.72 -3.24 -6.28
CA VAL A 102 -7.58 -2.34 -6.09
C VAL A 102 -6.41 -2.80 -6.97
N TRP A 103 -6.13 -4.10 -7.07
CA TRP A 103 -5.10 -4.65 -7.94
C TRP A 103 -5.28 -4.27 -9.41
N LEU A 104 -6.50 -4.34 -9.92
CA LEU A 104 -6.80 -3.99 -11.31
C LEU A 104 -6.72 -2.47 -11.55
N ILE A 105 -7.40 -1.68 -10.71
CA ILE A 105 -7.49 -0.23 -10.88
C ILE A 105 -6.15 0.44 -10.65
N HIS A 106 -5.51 0.18 -9.51
CA HIS A 106 -4.26 0.84 -9.16
C HIS A 106 -3.09 0.30 -9.96
N GLY A 107 -3.08 -0.99 -10.32
CA GLY A 107 -2.09 -1.53 -11.25
C GLY A 107 -2.19 -0.90 -12.63
N TRP A 108 -3.41 -0.69 -13.14
CA TRP A 108 -3.63 0.04 -14.39
C TRP A 108 -3.15 1.49 -14.28
N TRP A 109 -3.50 2.19 -13.20
CA TRP A 109 -3.07 3.58 -12.99
C TRP A 109 -1.55 3.70 -12.84
N TYR A 110 -0.92 2.75 -12.14
CA TYR A 110 0.54 2.66 -12.02
C TYR A 110 1.18 2.52 -13.40
N LYS A 111 0.68 1.60 -14.24
CA LYS A 111 1.12 1.47 -15.64
C LYS A 111 0.95 2.77 -16.42
N LYS A 112 -0.18 3.49 -16.27
CA LYS A 112 -0.38 4.78 -16.94
C LYS A 112 0.66 5.82 -16.55
N ARG A 113 0.99 5.93 -15.26
CA ARG A 113 2.08 6.81 -14.79
C ARG A 113 3.45 6.39 -15.33
N LEU A 114 3.72 5.10 -15.48
CA LEU A 114 4.92 4.60 -16.17
C LEU A 114 4.96 5.05 -17.64
N GLN A 115 3.83 4.95 -18.36
CA GLN A 115 3.72 5.40 -19.75
C GLN A 115 3.95 6.91 -19.88
N PHE A 116 3.39 7.72 -18.99
CA PHE A 116 3.66 9.17 -18.94
C PHE A 116 5.12 9.48 -18.59
N SER A 117 5.82 8.54 -17.97
CA SER A 117 7.24 8.62 -17.65
C SER A 117 8.14 7.96 -18.71
N GLY A 118 7.62 7.66 -19.91
CA GLY A 118 8.40 7.15 -21.03
C GLY A 118 8.48 5.62 -21.16
N ALA A 119 8.05 4.86 -20.16
CA ALA A 119 8.02 3.39 -20.21
C ALA A 119 6.76 2.88 -20.93
N LYS A 120 6.71 3.05 -22.26
CA LYS A 120 5.50 2.76 -23.07
C LYS A 120 5.11 1.28 -23.06
N ASP A 121 6.11 0.40 -23.13
CA ASP A 121 5.94 -1.06 -23.25
C ASP A 121 6.01 -1.80 -21.90
N ALA A 122 5.70 -1.10 -20.80
CA ALA A 122 5.68 -1.72 -19.48
C ALA A 122 4.68 -2.89 -19.43
N ASP A 123 5.17 -4.08 -19.08
CA ASP A 123 4.36 -5.27 -18.86
C ASP A 123 3.29 -4.99 -17.76
N PRO A 124 1.99 -5.16 -18.05
CA PRO A 124 0.93 -4.94 -17.07
C PRO A 124 1.08 -5.78 -15.79
N GLN A 125 1.53 -7.03 -15.91
CA GLN A 125 1.62 -7.93 -14.77
C GLN A 125 2.75 -7.49 -13.83
N LEU A 126 3.93 -7.23 -14.38
CA LEU A 126 5.04 -6.67 -13.63
C LEU A 126 4.67 -5.33 -12.99
N ALA A 127 4.00 -4.42 -13.72
CA ALA A 127 3.55 -3.14 -13.15
C ALA A 127 2.64 -3.33 -11.92
N ARG A 128 1.73 -4.32 -11.95
CA ARG A 128 0.89 -4.68 -10.80
C ARG A 128 1.70 -5.27 -9.64
N HIS A 129 2.66 -6.16 -9.93
CA HIS A 129 3.54 -6.73 -8.90
C HIS A 129 4.33 -5.63 -8.19
N ILE A 130 4.95 -4.72 -8.95
CA ILE A 130 5.73 -3.61 -8.41
C ILE A 130 4.84 -2.66 -7.61
N TRP A 131 3.66 -2.32 -8.14
CA TRP A 131 2.67 -1.51 -7.42
C TRP A 131 2.27 -2.14 -6.08
N ALA A 132 2.06 -3.45 -6.03
CA ALA A 132 1.69 -4.13 -4.80
C ALA A 132 2.84 -4.10 -3.79
N LEU A 133 4.06 -4.44 -4.22
CA LEU A 133 5.23 -4.44 -3.34
C LEU A 133 5.53 -3.05 -2.76
N GLN A 134 5.47 -1.98 -3.56
CA GLN A 134 5.68 -0.62 -3.02
C GLN A 134 4.54 -0.18 -2.08
N SER A 135 3.30 -0.64 -2.31
CA SER A 135 2.16 -0.30 -1.44
C SER A 135 2.25 -0.94 -0.05
N LEU A 136 2.97 -2.06 0.09
CA LEU A 136 3.21 -2.69 1.40
C LEU A 136 3.92 -1.75 2.38
N VAL A 137 4.70 -0.80 1.87
CA VAL A 137 5.44 0.15 2.70
C VAL A 137 4.53 1.05 3.52
N THR A 138 3.30 1.30 3.05
CA THR A 138 2.26 1.98 3.83
C THR A 138 1.33 0.99 4.51
N ALA A 139 0.89 -0.05 3.79
CA ALA A 139 -0.14 -0.97 4.29
C ALA A 139 0.31 -1.76 5.52
N LEU A 140 1.55 -2.26 5.56
CA LEU A 140 2.03 -3.06 6.69
C LEU A 140 2.12 -2.24 8.00
N PRO A 141 2.72 -1.04 8.03
CA PRO A 141 2.69 -0.19 9.23
C PRO A 141 1.27 0.06 9.76
N VAL A 142 0.30 0.34 8.87
CA VAL A 142 -1.09 0.58 9.26
C VAL A 142 -1.72 -0.66 9.89
N ILE A 143 -1.54 -1.83 9.27
CA ILE A 143 -2.06 -3.10 9.79
C ILE A 143 -1.41 -3.42 11.15
N ILE A 144 -0.09 -3.23 11.29
CA ILE A 144 0.64 -3.45 12.54
C ILE A 144 0.12 -2.51 13.63
N VAL A 145 -0.04 -1.21 13.32
CA VAL A 145 -0.61 -0.22 14.26
C VAL A 145 -2.01 -0.63 14.68
N THR A 146 -2.85 -1.10 13.77
CA THR A 146 -4.22 -1.51 14.09
C THR A 146 -4.26 -2.78 14.96
N ILE A 147 -3.35 -3.72 14.73
CA ILE A 147 -3.18 -4.88 15.61
C ILE A 147 -2.78 -4.43 17.02
N LEU A 148 -1.84 -3.49 17.15
CA LEU A 148 -1.47 -2.93 18.45
C LEU A 148 -2.65 -2.21 19.13
N GLN A 149 -3.44 -1.46 18.36
CA GLN A 149 -4.66 -0.81 18.86
C GLN A 149 -5.69 -1.84 19.36
N THR A 150 -5.81 -3.00 18.70
CA THR A 150 -6.70 -4.09 19.16
C THR A 150 -6.34 -4.59 20.55
N LEU A 151 -5.07 -4.51 20.94
CA LEU A 151 -4.59 -4.94 22.26
C LEU A 151 -4.73 -3.85 23.33
N MET A 152 -4.92 -2.59 22.93
CA MET A 152 -4.86 -1.43 23.83
C MET A 152 -6.21 -0.75 24.07
N TYR A 153 -7.16 -0.89 23.13
CA TYR A 153 -8.44 -0.20 23.15
C TYR A 153 -9.59 -1.19 23.12
N SER A 154 -10.74 -0.77 23.66
CA SER A 154 -11.93 -1.64 23.79
C SER A 154 -12.60 -1.94 22.45
N SER A 155 -12.55 -1.00 21.51
CA SER A 155 -13.13 -1.10 20.17
C SER A 155 -12.32 -0.32 19.14
N TYR A 156 -12.64 -0.49 17.84
CA TYR A 156 -12.02 0.32 16.79
C TYR A 156 -12.38 1.80 16.93
N LEU A 157 -13.62 2.08 17.31
CA LEU A 157 -14.11 3.44 17.53
C LEU A 157 -13.36 4.14 18.66
N ASP A 158 -13.13 3.43 19.77
CA ASP A 158 -12.33 3.91 20.90
C ASP A 158 -10.89 4.21 20.47
N ALA A 159 -10.25 3.30 19.72
CA ALA A 159 -8.93 3.54 19.16
C ALA A 159 -8.89 4.75 18.21
N TYR A 160 -9.88 4.89 17.32
CA TYR A 160 -9.96 6.01 16.39
C TYR A 160 -10.00 7.37 17.12
N GLN A 161 -10.76 7.45 18.22
CA GLN A 161 -10.93 8.68 18.99
C GLN A 161 -9.74 9.00 19.90
N ASN A 162 -9.05 7.99 20.43
CA ASN A 162 -8.07 8.18 21.51
C ASN A 162 -6.61 7.91 21.10
N SER A 163 -6.34 7.24 19.96
CA SER A 163 -5.01 6.70 19.62
C SER A 163 -4.07 7.69 18.92
N SER A 164 -3.87 8.86 19.53
CA SER A 164 -3.12 9.98 18.96
C SER A 164 -1.70 9.60 18.51
N ILE A 165 -0.91 8.96 19.37
CA ILE A 165 0.52 8.68 19.10
C ILE A 165 0.70 7.58 18.04
N LEU A 166 -0.09 6.50 18.12
CA LEU A 166 0.05 5.38 17.18
C LEU A 166 -0.35 5.78 15.76
N ASN A 167 -1.36 6.65 15.61
CA ASN A 167 -1.77 7.16 14.31
C ASN A 167 -0.67 8.02 13.65
N LEU A 168 0.12 8.77 14.44
CA LEU A 168 1.24 9.56 13.92
C LEU A 168 2.37 8.71 13.33
N VAL A 169 2.55 7.47 13.81
CA VAL A 169 3.60 6.55 13.32
C VAL A 169 3.43 6.23 11.84
N VAL A 170 2.20 6.25 11.32
CA VAL A 170 1.90 5.93 9.91
C VAL A 170 2.32 7.05 8.97
N ILE A 171 2.30 8.31 9.41
CA ILE A 171 2.51 9.48 8.54
C ILE A 171 3.86 9.43 7.80
N PRO A 172 5.01 9.15 8.45
CA PRO A 172 6.28 9.00 7.75
C PRO A 172 6.24 7.94 6.64
N PHE A 173 5.50 6.84 6.85
CA PHE A 173 5.41 5.75 5.86
C PHE A 173 4.58 6.14 4.63
N ILE A 174 3.58 7.02 4.77
CA ILE A 174 2.83 7.56 3.62
C ILE A 174 3.79 8.30 2.68
N PHE A 175 4.58 9.24 3.22
CA PHE A 175 5.56 9.99 2.42
C PHE A 175 6.69 9.09 1.91
N TRP A 176 7.17 8.18 2.75
CA TRP A 176 8.22 7.25 2.38
C TRP A 176 7.78 6.31 1.25
N SER A 177 6.51 5.89 1.21
CA SER A 177 5.97 5.09 0.11
C SER A 177 6.05 5.81 -1.23
N CYS A 178 5.94 7.15 -1.28
CA CYS A 178 6.13 7.93 -2.50
C CYS A 178 7.57 7.79 -3.01
N TRP A 179 8.55 7.86 -2.11
CA TRP A 179 9.95 7.62 -2.44
C TRP A 179 10.18 6.19 -2.93
N VAL A 180 9.63 5.20 -2.24
CA VAL A 180 9.71 3.79 -2.66
C VAL A 180 9.08 3.60 -4.04
N SER A 181 7.92 4.20 -4.32
CA SER A 181 7.23 4.18 -5.62
C SER A 181 8.13 4.73 -6.74
N TYR A 182 8.77 5.88 -6.50
CA TYR A 182 9.71 6.48 -7.45
C TYR A 182 10.92 5.57 -7.71
N ARG A 183 11.53 5.03 -6.66
CA ARG A 183 12.68 4.11 -6.80
C ARG A 183 12.28 2.84 -7.53
N ALA A 184 11.13 2.26 -7.22
CA ALA A 184 10.59 1.11 -7.90
C ALA A 184 10.40 1.36 -9.41
N ALA A 185 9.78 2.49 -9.77
CA ALA A 185 9.57 2.88 -11.16
C ALA A 185 10.91 3.04 -11.93
N THR A 186 11.87 3.75 -11.34
CA THR A 186 13.18 4.02 -11.99
C THR A 186 14.17 2.85 -11.98
N SER A 187 14.03 1.91 -11.04
CA SER A 187 14.92 0.74 -10.96
C SER A 187 14.47 -0.40 -11.87
N VAL A 188 13.15 -0.60 -12.02
CA VAL A 188 12.58 -1.72 -12.79
C VAL A 188 12.31 -1.34 -14.24
N PHE A 189 11.91 -0.10 -14.49
CA PHE A 189 11.49 0.35 -15.82
C PHE A 189 12.40 1.47 -16.34
N ASN A 190 12.64 1.46 -17.65
CA ASN A 190 13.35 2.54 -18.32
C ASN A 190 12.43 3.78 -18.40
N THR A 191 12.60 4.69 -17.45
CA THR A 191 11.79 5.91 -17.31
C THR A 191 12.63 7.17 -17.51
N ASN A 192 11.99 8.26 -17.91
CA ASN A 192 12.59 9.58 -18.07
C ASN A 192 12.38 10.45 -16.81
N GLY A 193 12.79 11.72 -16.86
CA GLY A 193 12.70 12.66 -15.74
C GLY A 193 11.27 12.89 -15.19
N TRP A 194 10.22 12.60 -15.97
CA TRP A 194 8.83 12.72 -15.52
C TRP A 194 8.46 11.70 -14.43
N ALA A 195 9.23 10.62 -14.26
CA ALA A 195 9.02 9.68 -13.16
C ALA A 195 9.05 10.37 -11.79
N LYS A 196 9.92 11.38 -11.61
CA LYS A 196 10.00 12.15 -10.37
C LYS A 196 8.70 12.93 -10.12
N PHE A 197 8.10 13.49 -11.17
CA PHE A 197 6.82 14.19 -11.04
C PHE A 197 5.70 13.22 -10.66
N TRP A 198 5.51 12.16 -11.44
CA TRP A 198 4.34 11.26 -11.30
C TRP A 198 4.38 10.34 -10.07
N PHE A 199 5.57 9.91 -9.63
CA PHE A 199 5.70 8.95 -8.53
C PHE A 199 6.12 9.57 -7.20
N LEU A 200 6.68 10.79 -7.21
CA LEU A 200 7.16 11.46 -6.01
C LEU A 200 6.46 12.81 -5.77
N ALA A 201 6.65 13.78 -6.65
CA ALA A 201 6.19 15.15 -6.39
C ALA A 201 4.66 15.27 -6.35
N PHE A 202 3.96 14.68 -7.32
CA PHE A 202 2.50 14.75 -7.39
C PHE A 202 1.82 14.06 -6.19
N PRO A 203 2.15 12.81 -5.82
CA PRO A 203 1.58 12.18 -4.63
C PRO A 203 1.87 12.94 -3.33
N ILE A 204 3.11 13.42 -3.13
CA ILE A 204 3.46 14.20 -1.93
C ILE A 204 2.63 15.47 -1.85
N THR A 205 2.52 16.20 -2.97
CA THR A 205 1.72 17.44 -3.02
C THR A 205 0.25 17.14 -2.69
N PHE A 206 -0.31 16.06 -3.26
CA PHE A 206 -1.67 15.63 -2.96
C PHE A 206 -1.87 15.31 -1.48
N TYR A 207 -0.96 14.55 -0.85
CA TYR A 207 -1.05 14.23 0.57
C TYR A 207 -0.92 15.47 1.47
N VAL A 208 0.02 16.37 1.18
CA VAL A 208 0.19 17.62 1.93
C VAL A 208 -1.08 18.49 1.84
N LEU A 209 -1.65 18.63 0.65
CA LEU A 209 -2.88 19.41 0.46
C LEU A 209 -4.08 18.77 1.17
N ALA A 210 -4.24 17.44 1.09
CA ALA A 210 -5.32 16.72 1.75
C ALA A 210 -5.24 16.86 3.28
N MET A 211 -4.05 16.65 3.86
CA MET A 211 -3.84 16.82 5.31
C MET A 211 -3.98 18.28 5.75
N GLY A 212 -3.48 19.23 4.96
CA GLY A 212 -3.62 20.65 5.22
C GLY A 212 -5.09 21.09 5.22
N LEU A 213 -5.87 20.62 4.24
CA LEU A 213 -7.31 20.87 4.17
C LEU A 213 -8.05 20.27 5.37
N LEU A 214 -7.74 19.02 5.76
CA LEU A 214 -8.35 18.39 6.93
C LEU A 214 -8.04 19.17 8.22
N THR A 215 -6.78 19.56 8.41
CA THR A 215 -6.37 20.35 9.58
C THR A 215 -7.09 21.70 9.61
N ALA A 216 -7.22 22.37 8.45
CA ALA A 216 -7.95 23.63 8.36
C ALA A 216 -9.45 23.47 8.64
N LEU A 217 -10.08 22.37 8.21
CA LEU A 217 -11.48 22.09 8.51
C LEU A 217 -11.69 21.83 10.00
N MET A 218 -10.81 21.06 10.64
CA MET A 218 -10.89 20.76 12.08
C MET A 218 -10.59 21.98 12.95
N ALA A 219 -9.72 22.90 12.52
CA ALA A 219 -9.43 24.13 13.26
C ALA A 219 -10.58 25.15 13.24
N ASN A 220 -11.52 25.01 12.30
CA ASN A 220 -12.67 25.91 12.13
C ASN A 220 -14.00 25.26 12.53
N ALA A 221 -13.98 24.04 13.07
CA ALA A 221 -15.15 23.30 13.59
C ALA A 221 -15.23 23.43 15.11
#